data_AF-A0A1J4VQC7-F1
#
_entry.id   AF-A0A1J4VQC7-F1
#
_cell.length_a   1.000
_cell.length_b   1.000
_cell.length_c   1.000
_cell.angle_alpha   90.00
_cell.angle_beta   90.00
_cell.angle_gamma   90.00
#
_symmetry.space_group_name_H-M   'P 1'
#
loop_
_entity.id
_entity.type
_entity.pdbx_description
1 polymer ?
#
loop_
_entity_poly.entity_id
_entity_poly.type
_entity_poly.pdbx_seq_one_letter_code
_entity_poly.pdbx_strand_id
1 'polypeptide(L)'
;MSKKFKRRKYFIDPGIQGEYVTVVLIASITAVLITGGTIYFSIWSSILDNFSRPDAIAQLAPVFVTTNKVLLSRLLIGFGLLIFLSIFASHRIAGPLYRVHQEVEKVLGGDLSNDIHLRKNDTKRIVIFSRTLNKFIHLLKNEIMRERKIGEELSSLSERVGKEPSAVKEKLKEIASDINRSTREFKL
;
A
#
# COMPACT_ATOMS: atom_id res chain seq x y z
N MET A 1 -16.33 32.16 -8.54
CA MET A 1 -15.12 31.31 -8.75
C MET A 1 -14.91 30.42 -7.53
N SER A 2 -15.17 29.11 -7.63
CA SER A 2 -14.91 28.19 -6.51
C SER A 2 -13.40 27.96 -6.37
N LYS A 3 -12.85 28.27 -5.19
CA LYS A 3 -11.44 27.97 -4.88
C LYS A 3 -11.27 26.45 -4.86
N LYS A 4 -10.61 25.92 -5.89
CA LYS A 4 -10.14 24.53 -5.96
C LYS A 4 -9.15 24.31 -4.82
N PHE A 5 -9.61 23.69 -3.72
CA PHE A 5 -8.73 23.21 -2.66
C PHE A 5 -7.84 22.09 -3.21
N LYS A 6 -6.64 22.44 -3.69
CA LYS A 6 -5.58 21.48 -4.01
C LYS A 6 -5.02 20.96 -2.68
N ARG A 7 -5.60 19.89 -2.14
CA ARG A 7 -5.01 19.15 -1.01
C ARG A 7 -3.67 18.55 -1.48
N ARG A 8 -2.57 19.23 -1.20
CA ARG A 8 -1.19 18.76 -1.46
C ARG A 8 -0.52 18.46 -0.13
N LYS A 9 -0.73 17.25 0.39
CA LYS A 9 0.11 16.65 1.42
C LYS A 9 0.79 15.46 0.73
N TYR A 10 2.06 15.63 0.34
CA TYR A 10 2.83 14.59 -0.35
C TYR A 10 3.29 13.48 0.60
N PHE A 11 3.42 13.80 1.89
CA PHE A 11 3.65 12.86 2.98
C PHE A 11 2.29 12.48 3.58
N ILE A 12 1.81 11.28 3.23
CA ILE A 12 0.52 10.75 3.68
C ILE A 12 0.73 9.73 4.81
N ASP A 13 1.85 9.01 4.81
CA ASP A 13 2.31 8.19 5.93
C ASP A 13 3.83 7.91 5.81
N PRO A 14 4.68 8.43 6.70
CA PRO A 14 6.13 8.28 6.60
C PRO A 14 6.62 6.84 6.84
N GLY A 15 5.81 5.96 7.47
CA GLY A 15 6.22 4.58 7.77
C GLY A 15 6.32 3.70 6.53
N ILE A 16 5.18 3.38 5.91
CA ILE A 16 5.11 2.47 4.75
C ILE A 16 5.84 3.04 3.53
N GLN A 17 5.78 4.36 3.33
CA GLN A 17 6.48 5.03 2.24
C GLN A 17 8.01 4.90 2.39
N GLY A 18 8.51 5.02 3.63
CA GLY A 18 9.93 4.93 3.97
C GLY A 18 10.49 3.54 3.73
N GLU A 19 9.78 2.48 4.11
CA GLU A 19 10.23 1.10 3.91
C GLU A 19 10.43 0.77 2.42
N TYR A 20 9.44 1.08 1.57
CA TYR A 20 9.54 0.78 0.14
C TYR A 20 10.61 1.63 -0.55
N VAL A 21 10.67 2.94 -0.25
CA VAL A 21 11.70 3.84 -0.79
C VAL A 21 13.08 3.36 -0.39
N THR A 22 13.28 2.96 0.87
CA THR A 22 14.58 2.50 1.36
C THR A 22 15.06 1.25 0.64
N VAL A 23 14.19 0.26 0.43
CA VAL A 23 14.56 -0.96 -0.32
C VAL A 23 14.95 -0.64 -1.76
N VAL A 24 14.16 0.19 -2.46
CA VAL A 24 14.45 0.58 -3.85
C VAL A 24 15.75 1.39 -3.94
N LEU A 25 15.97 2.31 -3.01
CA LEU A 25 17.19 3.10 -2.93
C LEU A 25 18.41 2.21 -2.70
N ILE A 26 18.39 1.33 -1.69
CA ILE A 26 19.52 0.44 -1.39
C ILE A 26 19.82 -0.45 -2.59
N ALA A 27 18.81 -1.08 -3.21
CA ALA A 27 19.00 -1.93 -4.37
C ALA A 27 19.61 -1.17 -5.56
N SER A 28 19.10 0.04 -5.84
CA SER A 28 19.57 0.86 -6.96
C SER A 28 20.98 1.40 -6.72
N ILE A 29 21.27 1.87 -5.51
CA ILE A 29 22.59 2.36 -5.12
C ILE A 29 23.61 1.22 -5.22
N THR A 30 23.25 0.04 -4.73
CA THR A 30 24.11 -1.16 -4.82
C THR A 30 24.42 -1.49 -6.28
N ALA A 31 23.40 -1.51 -7.15
CA ALA A 31 23.59 -1.77 -8.58
C ALA A 31 24.49 -0.71 -9.26
N VAL A 32 24.31 0.57 -8.92
CA VAL A 32 25.13 1.68 -9.44
C VAL A 32 26.57 1.58 -8.94
N LEU A 33 26.79 1.27 -7.67
CA LEU A 33 28.13 1.13 -7.10
C LEU A 33 28.88 -0.07 -7.68
N ILE A 34 28.22 -1.22 -7.82
CA ILE A 34 28.82 -2.41 -8.43
C ILE A 34 29.15 -2.11 -9.89
N THR A 35 28.16 -1.74 -10.69
CA THR A 35 28.35 -1.55 -12.14
C THR A 35 29.29 -0.39 -12.42
N GLY A 36 29.07 0.75 -11.77
CA GLY A 36 29.89 1.95 -11.92
C GLY A 36 31.32 1.74 -11.42
N GLY A 37 31.49 1.04 -10.30
CA GLY A 37 32.80 0.66 -9.77
C GLY A 37 33.55 -0.26 -10.74
N THR A 38 32.92 -1.33 -11.21
CA THR A 38 33.53 -2.26 -12.17
C THR A 38 33.95 -1.55 -13.45
N ILE A 39 33.09 -0.70 -14.03
CA ILE A 39 33.42 0.09 -15.22
C ILE A 39 34.59 1.04 -14.93
N TYR A 40 34.54 1.75 -13.80
CA TYR A 40 35.57 2.72 -13.42
C TYR A 40 36.94 2.05 -13.26
N PHE A 41 37.02 0.97 -12.48
CA PHE A 41 38.26 0.23 -12.27
C PHE A 41 38.78 -0.38 -13.58
N SER A 42 37.89 -0.96 -14.40
CA SER A 42 38.27 -1.57 -15.68
C SER A 42 38.83 -0.55 -16.68
N ILE A 43 38.22 0.63 -16.77
CA ILE A 43 38.72 1.71 -17.63
C ILE A 43 40.10 2.19 -17.15
N TRP A 44 40.24 2.50 -15.85
CA TRP A 44 41.50 3.03 -15.33
C TRP A 44 42.63 1.99 -15.32
N SER A 45 42.34 0.73 -15.03
CA SER A 45 43.35 -0.35 -15.14
C SER A 45 43.82 -0.48 -16.59
N SER A 46 42.88 -0.52 -17.55
CA SER A 46 43.21 -0.60 -18.97
C SER A 46 44.05 0.60 -19.44
N ILE A 47 43.74 1.81 -18.97
CA ILE A 47 44.54 3.00 -19.30
C ILE A 47 45.95 2.89 -18.71
N LEU A 48 46.09 2.52 -17.45
CA LEU A 48 47.40 2.42 -16.78
C LEU A 48 48.29 1.33 -17.41
N ASP A 49 47.71 0.20 -17.78
CA ASP A 49 48.42 -0.93 -18.39
C ASP A 49 48.89 -0.60 -19.83
N ASN A 50 48.15 0.20 -20.58
CA ASN A 50 48.51 0.58 -21.95
C ASN A 50 49.37 1.85 -22.05
N PHE A 51 49.37 2.70 -21.02
CA PHE A 51 50.09 3.99 -21.00
C PHE A 51 51.12 4.08 -19.86
N SER A 52 51.88 3.00 -19.64
CA SER A 52 52.82 2.90 -18.50
C SER A 52 54.13 3.70 -18.63
N ARG A 53 54.28 4.52 -19.68
CA ARG A 53 55.47 5.39 -19.84
C ARG A 53 55.38 6.58 -18.86
N PRO A 54 56.48 6.98 -18.20
CA PRO A 54 56.47 8.07 -17.21
C PRO A 54 55.84 9.38 -17.73
N ASP A 55 56.17 9.72 -18.98
CA ASP A 55 55.72 10.94 -19.65
C ASP A 55 54.20 10.91 -19.94
N ALA A 56 53.65 9.72 -20.19
CA ALA A 56 52.23 9.52 -20.42
C ALA A 56 51.43 9.63 -19.11
N ILE A 57 51.96 9.10 -18.00
CA ILE A 57 51.33 9.19 -16.68
C ILE A 57 51.18 10.66 -16.23
N ALA A 58 52.20 11.48 -16.47
CA ALA A 58 52.15 12.91 -16.17
C ALA A 58 51.03 13.65 -16.94
N GLN A 59 50.80 13.26 -18.19
CA GLN A 59 49.71 13.82 -19.02
C GLN A 59 48.33 13.28 -18.62
N LEU A 60 48.25 12.07 -18.05
CA LEU A 60 47.00 11.47 -17.58
C LEU A 60 46.50 12.05 -16.24
N ALA A 61 47.40 12.56 -15.38
CA ALA A 61 47.03 13.14 -14.09
C ALA A 61 45.93 14.23 -14.16
N PRO A 62 46.02 15.27 -15.01
CA PRO A 62 44.96 16.28 -15.12
C PRO A 62 43.66 15.70 -15.70
N VAL A 63 43.75 14.72 -16.60
CA VAL A 63 42.59 14.00 -17.16
C VAL A 63 41.90 13.21 -16.07
N PHE A 64 42.65 12.51 -15.21
CA PHE A 64 42.12 11.78 -14.05
C PHE A 64 41.36 12.70 -13.10
N VAL A 65 41.95 13.82 -12.70
CA VAL A 65 41.32 14.77 -11.78
C VAL A 65 40.06 15.37 -12.40
N THR A 66 40.13 15.81 -13.66
CA THR A 66 38.98 16.43 -14.35
C THR A 66 37.85 15.43 -14.55
N THR A 67 38.18 14.21 -14.98
CA THR A 67 37.21 13.12 -15.18
C THR A 67 36.52 12.77 -13.87
N ASN A 68 37.27 12.62 -12.77
CA ASN A 68 36.69 12.32 -11.46
C ASN A 68 35.80 13.44 -10.92
N LYS A 69 36.19 14.71 -11.10
CA LYS A 69 35.33 15.85 -10.74
C LYS A 69 34.00 15.84 -11.50
N VAL A 70 34.07 15.64 -12.82
CA VAL A 70 32.87 15.54 -13.67
C VAL A 70 32.03 14.33 -13.27
N LEU A 71 32.64 13.17 -13.04
CA LEU A 71 31.96 11.95 -12.65
C LEU A 71 31.27 12.10 -11.29
N LEU A 72 31.94 12.69 -10.30
CA LEU A 72 31.35 12.99 -8.99
C LEU A 72 30.16 13.93 -9.11
N SER A 73 30.27 15.01 -9.89
CA SER A 73 29.16 15.95 -10.09
C SER A 73 27.94 15.27 -10.74
N ARG A 74 28.16 14.40 -11.74
CA ARG A 74 27.11 13.63 -12.41
C ARG A 74 26.48 12.59 -11.48
N LEU A 75 27.29 11.93 -10.64
CA LEU A 75 26.79 11.01 -9.62
C LEU A 75 25.87 11.74 -8.64
N LEU A 76 26.27 12.88 -8.09
CA LEU A 76 25.43 13.64 -7.15
C LEU A 76 24.09 14.05 -7.77
N ILE A 77 24.10 14.53 -9.02
CA ILE A 77 22.87 14.85 -9.76
C ILE A 77 22.00 13.59 -9.96
N GLY A 78 22.62 12.47 -10.34
CA GLY A 78 21.95 11.18 -10.53
C GLY A 78 21.32 10.66 -9.23
N PHE A 79 22.04 10.74 -8.10
CA PHE A 79 21.54 10.39 -6.78
C PHE A 79 20.34 11.25 -6.38
N GLY A 80 20.42 12.58 -6.58
CA GLY A 80 19.30 13.48 -6.31
C GLY A 80 18.06 13.12 -7.14
N LEU A 81 18.25 12.85 -8.43
CA LEU A 81 17.17 12.42 -9.32
C LEU A 81 16.58 11.07 -8.89
N LEU A 82 17.43 10.12 -8.48
CA LEU A 82 17.02 8.80 -8.04
C LEU A 82 16.19 8.83 -6.76
N ILE A 83 16.56 9.70 -5.80
CA ILE A 83 15.75 9.95 -4.59
C ILE A 83 14.39 10.56 -4.98
N PHE A 84 14.41 11.58 -5.85
CA PHE A 84 13.19 12.22 -6.31
C PHE A 84 12.22 11.25 -6.99
N LEU A 85 12.73 10.42 -7.92
CA LEU A 85 11.95 9.40 -8.61
C LEU A 85 11.43 8.31 -7.67
N SER A 86 12.24 7.88 -6.69
CA SER A 86 11.84 6.88 -5.69
C SER A 86 10.68 7.37 -4.83
N ILE A 87 10.74 8.62 -4.34
CA ILE A 87 9.65 9.24 -3.57
C ILE A 87 8.38 9.32 -4.43
N PHE A 88 8.50 9.77 -5.68
CA PHE A 88 7.36 9.91 -6.58
C PHE A 88 6.71 8.56 -6.90
N ALA A 89 7.51 7.52 -7.15
CA ALA A 89 7.03 6.16 -7.40
C ALA A 89 6.28 5.61 -6.18
N SER A 90 6.84 5.78 -4.98
CA SER A 90 6.23 5.28 -3.74
C SER A 90 4.87 5.92 -3.45
N HIS A 91 4.68 7.20 -3.79
CA HIS A 91 3.42 7.91 -3.56
C HIS A 91 2.22 7.27 -4.28
N ARG A 92 2.43 6.61 -5.44
CA ARG A 92 1.35 5.94 -6.18
C ARG A 92 0.85 4.65 -5.50
N ILE A 93 1.59 4.15 -4.51
CA ILE A 93 1.28 2.91 -3.78
C ILE A 93 0.89 3.24 -2.34
N ALA A 94 1.73 4.02 -1.63
CA ALA A 94 1.53 4.35 -0.23
C ALA A 94 0.24 5.16 0.01
N GLY A 95 -0.08 6.12 -0.86
CA GLY A 95 -1.27 6.96 -0.70
C GLY A 95 -2.59 6.16 -0.73
N PRO A 96 -2.83 5.33 -1.76
CA PRO A 96 -4.01 4.48 -1.82
C PRO A 96 -4.07 3.45 -0.68
N LEU A 97 -2.93 2.86 -0.32
CA LEU A 97 -2.86 1.87 0.77
C LEU A 97 -3.21 2.49 2.13
N TYR A 98 -2.69 3.68 2.42
CA TYR A 98 -3.04 4.42 3.63
C TYR A 98 -4.54 4.72 3.71
N ARG A 99 -5.17 5.09 2.59
CA ARG A 99 -6.63 5.30 2.58
C ARG A 99 -7.38 4.01 2.90
N VAL A 100 -6.96 2.87 2.33
CA VAL A 100 -7.58 1.57 2.67
C VAL A 100 -7.47 1.30 4.17
N HIS A 101 -6.29 1.50 4.77
CA HIS A 101 -6.11 1.34 6.21
C HIS A 101 -7.06 2.24 7.02
N GLN A 102 -7.16 3.53 6.69
CA GLN A 102 -8.07 4.45 7.38
C GLN A 102 -9.54 4.04 7.29
N GLU A 103 -10.00 3.52 6.15
CA GLU A 103 -11.38 3.06 6.03
C GLU A 103 -11.61 1.73 6.80
N VAL A 104 -10.62 0.84 6.82
CA VAL A 104 -10.69 -0.39 7.63
C VAL A 104 -10.74 -0.07 9.13
N GLU A 105 -9.98 0.91 9.61
CA GLU A 105 -10.06 1.38 11.00
C GLU A 105 -11.46 1.87 11.38
N LYS A 106 -12.17 2.56 10.48
CA LYS A 106 -13.57 2.95 10.73
C LYS A 106 -14.49 1.75 10.81
N VAL A 107 -14.32 0.76 9.94
CA VAL A 107 -15.08 -0.50 9.97
C VAL A 107 -14.82 -1.25 11.29
N LEU A 108 -13.57 -1.30 11.75
CA LEU A 108 -13.22 -1.87 13.06
C LEU A 108 -13.85 -1.08 14.22
N GLY A 109 -13.99 0.23 14.08
CA GLY A 109 -14.75 1.09 14.99
C GLY A 109 -16.28 0.93 14.91
N GLY A 110 -16.79 0.05 14.06
CA GLY A 110 -18.23 -0.23 13.91
C GLY A 110 -18.96 0.64 12.89
N ASP A 111 -18.26 1.49 12.12
CA ASP A 111 -18.85 2.25 11.01
C ASP A 111 -18.75 1.48 9.69
N LEU A 112 -19.83 0.77 9.34
CA LEU A 112 -20.01 0.07 8.06
C LEU A 112 -20.87 0.87 7.07
N SER A 113 -20.95 2.20 7.24
CA SER A 113 -21.83 3.05 6.43
C SER A 113 -21.24 3.34 5.04
N ASN A 114 -19.91 3.33 4.94
CA ASN A 114 -19.19 3.81 3.76
C ASN A 114 -18.36 2.70 3.09
N ASP A 115 -18.32 2.75 1.76
CA ASP A 115 -17.48 1.87 0.95
C ASP A 115 -16.08 2.48 0.74
N ILE A 116 -15.06 1.63 0.69
CA ILE A 116 -13.68 2.01 0.39
C ILE A 116 -13.57 2.38 -1.10
N HIS A 117 -13.39 3.68 -1.37
CA HIS A 117 -13.24 4.21 -2.73
C HIS A 117 -11.84 4.78 -3.00
N LEU A 118 -11.15 4.18 -3.97
CA LEU A 118 -9.85 4.63 -4.47
C LEU A 118 -9.99 5.44 -5.76
N ARG A 119 -8.96 6.24 -6.10
CA ARG A 119 -8.97 7.07 -7.30
C ARG A 119 -8.77 6.21 -8.55
N LYS A 120 -9.33 6.64 -9.68
CA LYS A 120 -9.27 5.92 -10.98
C LYS A 120 -7.83 5.59 -11.45
N ASN A 121 -6.85 6.41 -11.07
CA ASN A 121 -5.45 6.28 -11.51
C ASN A 121 -4.54 5.59 -10.46
N ASP A 122 -5.13 5.08 -9.39
CA ASP A 122 -4.41 4.31 -8.38
C ASP A 122 -4.03 2.93 -8.94
N THR A 123 -3.04 2.28 -8.32
CA THR A 123 -2.52 1.00 -8.78
C THR A 123 -3.62 -0.06 -8.87
N LYS A 124 -3.78 -0.70 -10.05
CA LYS A 124 -4.85 -1.69 -10.32
C LYS A 124 -4.99 -2.75 -9.23
N ARG A 125 -3.86 -3.25 -8.69
CA ARG A 125 -3.84 -4.25 -7.61
C ARG A 125 -4.53 -3.74 -6.34
N ILE A 126 -4.26 -2.50 -5.93
CA ILE A 126 -4.88 -1.89 -4.74
C ILE A 126 -6.37 -1.64 -5.00
N VAL A 127 -6.74 -1.23 -6.22
CA VAL A 127 -8.16 -1.08 -6.59
C VAL A 127 -8.91 -2.41 -6.49
N ILE A 128 -8.34 -3.50 -7.02
CA ILE A 128 -8.95 -4.84 -6.91
C ILE A 128 -9.07 -5.24 -5.44
N PHE A 129 -8.01 -5.04 -4.64
CA PHE A 129 -8.02 -5.32 -3.21
C PHE A 129 -9.14 -4.55 -2.47
N SER A 130 -9.28 -3.24 -2.73
CA SER A 130 -10.35 -2.42 -2.13
C SER A 130 -11.76 -2.92 -2.48
N ARG A 131 -11.96 -3.40 -3.72
CA ARG A 131 -13.25 -4.00 -4.11
C ARG A 131 -13.53 -5.30 -3.38
N THR A 132 -12.51 -6.13 -3.18
CA THR A 132 -12.66 -7.36 -2.38
C THR A 132 -12.97 -7.03 -0.93
N LEU A 133 -12.33 -6.01 -0.35
CA LEU A 133 -12.66 -5.53 0.99
C LEU A 133 -14.09 -4.99 1.09
N ASN A 134 -14.57 -4.23 0.10
CA ASN A 134 -15.97 -3.77 0.10
C ASN A 134 -16.95 -4.95 0.09
N LYS A 135 -16.68 -6.00 -0.70
CA LYS A 135 -17.51 -7.22 -0.67
C LYS A 135 -17.54 -7.84 0.73
N PHE A 136 -16.40 -7.91 1.40
CA PHE A 136 -16.31 -8.41 2.77
C PHE A 136 -17.10 -7.52 3.75
N ILE A 137 -16.94 -6.20 3.68
CA ILE A 137 -17.68 -5.24 4.52
C ILE A 137 -19.18 -5.37 4.31
N HIS A 138 -19.64 -5.55 3.06
CA HIS A 138 -21.06 -5.77 2.77
C HIS A 138 -21.58 -7.09 3.35
N LEU A 139 -20.78 -8.17 3.30
CA LEU A 139 -21.15 -9.44 3.93
C LEU A 139 -21.29 -9.28 5.45
N LEU A 140 -20.33 -8.61 6.10
CA LEU A 140 -20.40 -8.30 7.53
C LEU A 140 -21.62 -7.45 7.87
N LYS A 141 -21.88 -6.40 7.09
CA LYS A 141 -23.04 -5.52 7.26
C LYS A 141 -24.35 -6.29 7.17
N ASN A 142 -24.48 -7.19 6.20
CA ASN A 142 -25.66 -8.02 6.05
C ASN A 142 -25.82 -8.98 7.22
N GLU A 143 -24.74 -9.53 7.77
CA GLU A 143 -24.79 -10.39 8.95
C GLU A 143 -25.26 -9.63 10.19
N ILE A 144 -24.67 -8.47 10.48
CA ILE A 144 -25.08 -7.61 11.61
C ILE A 144 -26.54 -7.19 11.48
N MET A 145 -27.00 -6.87 10.26
CA MET A 145 -28.42 -6.53 10.03
C MET A 145 -29.35 -7.73 10.26
N ARG A 146 -28.93 -8.95 9.91
CA ARG A 146 -29.68 -10.17 10.21
C ARG A 146 -29.76 -10.42 11.71
N GLU A 147 -28.65 -10.32 12.42
CA GLU A 147 -28.62 -10.48 13.89
C GLU A 147 -29.52 -9.47 14.60
N ARG A 148 -29.49 -8.19 14.17
CA ARG A 148 -30.41 -7.17 14.70
C ARG A 148 -31.87 -7.52 14.49
N LYS A 149 -32.23 -7.97 13.28
CA LYS A 149 -33.61 -8.38 12.96
C LYS A 149 -34.05 -9.57 13.82
N ILE A 150 -33.19 -10.56 14.02
CA ILE A 150 -33.46 -11.70 14.92
C ILE A 150 -33.67 -11.20 16.36
N GLY A 151 -32.84 -10.27 16.83
CA GLY A 151 -32.99 -9.66 18.16
C GLY A 151 -34.33 -8.93 18.33
N GLU A 152 -34.75 -8.16 17.35
CA GLU A 152 -36.05 -7.48 17.33
C GLU A 152 -37.22 -8.48 17.33
N GLU A 153 -37.14 -9.52 16.50
CA GLU A 153 -38.14 -10.60 16.45
C GLU A 153 -38.25 -11.33 17.79
N LEU A 154 -37.11 -11.68 18.40
CA LEU A 154 -37.08 -12.32 19.73
C LEU A 154 -37.66 -11.42 20.82
N SER A 155 -37.34 -10.12 20.81
CA SER A 155 -37.89 -9.15 21.76
C SER A 155 -39.42 -9.11 21.66
N SER A 156 -39.95 -9.02 20.44
CA SER A 156 -41.40 -9.01 20.19
C SER A 156 -42.10 -10.32 20.59
N LEU A 157 -41.42 -11.47 20.44
CA LEU A 157 -41.93 -12.78 20.85
C LEU A 157 -41.97 -12.91 22.37
N SER A 158 -40.98 -12.35 23.08
CA SER A 158 -40.92 -12.39 24.54
C SER A 158 -42.14 -11.73 25.20
N GLU A 159 -42.65 -10.64 24.62
CA GLU A 159 -43.86 -9.94 25.08
C GLU A 159 -45.15 -10.76 24.84
N ARG A 160 -45.12 -11.69 23.87
CA ARG A 160 -46.27 -12.52 23.45
C ARG A 160 -46.29 -13.89 24.11
N VAL A 161 -45.20 -14.32 24.76
CA VAL A 161 -45.07 -15.63 25.43
C VAL A 161 -46.24 -15.94 26.36
N GLY A 162 -46.71 -14.94 27.12
CA GLY A 162 -47.82 -15.12 28.07
C GLY A 162 -49.20 -15.25 27.42
N LYS A 163 -49.36 -14.83 26.15
CA LYS A 163 -50.65 -14.79 25.45
C LYS A 163 -50.82 -15.95 24.45
N GLU A 164 -49.77 -16.32 23.73
CA GLU A 164 -49.83 -17.32 22.66
C GLU A 164 -48.63 -18.30 22.69
N PRO A 165 -48.52 -19.18 23.70
CA PRO A 165 -47.34 -20.02 23.91
C PRO A 165 -47.02 -20.95 22.72
N SER A 166 -48.05 -21.51 22.08
CA SER A 166 -47.90 -22.44 20.97
C SER A 166 -47.36 -21.75 19.71
N ALA A 167 -47.87 -20.55 19.38
CA ALA A 167 -47.43 -19.77 18.22
C ALA A 167 -45.99 -19.24 18.41
N VAL A 168 -45.64 -18.85 19.64
CA VAL A 168 -44.26 -18.44 19.97
C VAL A 168 -43.28 -19.59 19.82
N LYS A 169 -43.65 -20.80 20.30
CA LYS A 169 -42.82 -21.99 20.18
C LYS A 169 -42.53 -22.38 18.73
N GLU A 170 -43.51 -22.19 17.84
CA GLU A 170 -43.35 -22.48 16.41
C GLU A 170 -42.40 -21.48 15.74
N LYS A 171 -42.57 -20.17 15.99
CA LYS A 171 -41.64 -19.14 15.50
C LYS A 171 -40.22 -19.28 16.02
N LEU A 172 -40.04 -19.68 17.29
CA LEU A 172 -38.71 -19.95 17.83
C LEU A 172 -38.01 -21.12 17.12
N LYS A 173 -38.76 -22.16 16.73
CA LYS A 173 -38.21 -23.25 15.91
C LYS A 173 -37.80 -22.78 14.52
N GLU A 174 -38.59 -21.90 13.91
CA GLU A 174 -38.28 -21.31 12.60
C GLU A 174 -36.96 -20.51 12.65
N ILE A 175 -36.83 -19.58 13.62
CA ILE A 175 -35.60 -18.80 13.83
C ILE A 175 -34.39 -19.71 14.08
N ALA A 176 -34.55 -20.74 14.92
CA ALA A 176 -33.46 -21.69 15.21
C ALA A 176 -33.04 -22.51 13.99
N SER A 177 -34.00 -22.87 13.12
CA SER A 177 -33.73 -23.53 11.84
C SER A 177 -32.98 -22.62 10.88
N ASP A 178 -33.38 -21.36 10.78
CA ASP A 178 -32.75 -20.37 9.89
C ASP A 178 -31.31 -20.06 10.30
N ILE A 179 -31.04 -19.91 11.60
CA ILE A 179 -29.67 -19.74 12.12
C ILE A 179 -28.81 -20.97 11.82
N ASN A 180 -29.34 -22.18 12.04
CA ASN A 180 -28.63 -23.43 11.72
C ASN A 180 -28.35 -23.58 10.23
N ARG A 181 -29.24 -23.09 9.36
CA ARG A 181 -29.04 -23.11 7.91
C ARG A 181 -27.94 -22.14 7.50
N SER A 182 -27.98 -20.91 8.02
CA SER A 182 -26.99 -19.86 7.77
C SER A 182 -25.57 -20.30 8.18
N THR A 183 -25.43 -20.84 9.39
CA THR A 183 -24.13 -21.23 9.95
C THR A 183 -23.47 -22.39 9.19
N ARG A 184 -24.25 -23.28 8.56
CA ARG A 184 -23.74 -24.38 7.72
C ARG A 184 -23.08 -23.94 6.42
N GLU A 185 -23.37 -22.73 5.94
CA GLU A 185 -22.73 -22.20 4.73
C GLU A 185 -21.27 -21.81 4.98
N PHE A 186 -20.88 -21.60 6.24
CA PHE A 186 -19.52 -21.27 6.64
C PHE A 186 -18.76 -22.55 7.03
N LYS A 187 -17.56 -22.72 6.46
CA LYS A 187 -16.59 -23.69 6.96
C LYS A 187 -15.91 -23.10 8.18
N LEU A 188 -16.38 -23.46 9.37
CA LEU A 188 -15.79 -23.12 10.66
C LEU A 188 -14.82 -24.22 11.11
#